data_AF-A0A9P6IRE6-F1
#
_entry.id   AF-A0A9P6IRE6-F1
#
_cell.length_a   1.000
_cell.length_b   1.000
_cell.length_c   1.000
_cell.angle_alpha   90.00
_cell.angle_beta   90.00
_cell.angle_gamma   90.00
#
_symmetry.space_group_name_H-M   'P 1'
#
loop_
_entity.id
_entity.type
_entity.pdbx_description
1 polymer ?
#
loop_
_entity_poly.entity_id
_entity_poly.type
_entity_poly.pdbx_seq_one_letter_code
_entity_poly.pdbx_strand_id
1 'polypeptide(L)'
;MLRSVVQKVLSKNRVVTTTTGDASSTAALAPQGKIPVSELKGHFDQVQTLRRDLSVVRQLYMELQGETKTILGSLTSYTNQIRKQALEQPVSSRVYMESGKVKLDKKSEDLTNKVEDLQDIVEDMRTNLIQRRGRPSDSAIAFADKQCEEIGKEIEELSDFIQSLRPSWKKTWQEELQTIVKEQMFLKEQEALLEDLKEDRGSLLETMKNLKKVMELQQKGGGREFVFQPAVDDNFEGLKTVMEEVKMIEVDSDKRLKAMAQMEKLRQVELSNRIDEFEEELTTFVGASRLRKTGGALEVERQRQQRDQENLRAMFAKKNEDLASTTAPPPLPQESGVAEE
;
A
#
# COMPACT_ATOMS: atom_id res chain seq x y z
N MET A 1 23.91 -31.27 4.65
CA MET A 1 25.08 -31.30 3.73
C MET A 1 26.11 -30.21 4.03
N LEU A 2 25.72 -28.95 4.26
CA LEU A 2 26.68 -27.84 4.53
C LEU A 2 27.51 -27.98 5.83
N ARG A 3 26.97 -28.59 6.89
CA ARG A 3 27.74 -28.83 8.14
C ARG A 3 28.92 -29.82 7.97
N SER A 4 28.79 -30.77 7.05
CA SER A 4 29.83 -31.78 6.78
C SER A 4 31.03 -31.17 6.05
N VAL A 5 30.76 -30.26 5.11
CA VAL A 5 31.81 -29.57 4.34
C VAL A 5 32.63 -28.65 5.25
N VAL A 6 31.98 -27.94 6.18
CA VAL A 6 32.65 -27.05 7.14
C VAL A 6 33.52 -27.84 8.13
N GLN A 7 33.06 -29.00 8.62
CA GLN A 7 33.86 -29.86 9.49
C GLN A 7 35.10 -30.44 8.78
N LYS A 8 34.97 -30.79 7.49
CA LYS A 8 36.06 -31.39 6.70
C LYS A 8 37.18 -30.40 6.36
N VAL A 9 36.83 -29.11 6.27
CA VAL A 9 37.80 -28.01 6.07
C VAL A 9 38.52 -27.68 7.38
N LEU A 10 37.82 -27.69 8.52
CA LEU A 10 38.43 -27.46 9.84
C LEU A 10 39.37 -28.58 10.28
N SER A 11 39.10 -29.84 9.91
CA SER A 11 39.98 -30.96 10.24
C SER A 11 41.31 -30.95 9.47
N LYS A 12 41.37 -30.30 8.30
CA LYS A 12 42.58 -30.26 7.46
C LYS A 12 43.62 -29.22 7.93
N ASN A 13 43.23 -28.26 8.78
CA ASN A 13 44.10 -27.16 9.21
C ASN A 13 44.57 -27.25 10.67
N ARG A 14 44.52 -28.45 11.27
CA ARG A 14 45.03 -28.66 12.64
C ARG A 14 46.55 -28.73 12.63
N VAL A 15 47.20 -27.57 12.63
CA VAL A 15 48.63 -27.44 12.93
C VAL A 15 48.85 -27.85 14.39
N VAL A 16 49.63 -28.90 14.58
CA VAL A 16 50.06 -29.43 15.88
C VAL A 16 51.14 -28.49 16.42
N THR A 17 50.81 -27.71 17.45
CA THR A 17 51.81 -27.07 18.30
C THR A 17 52.23 -28.07 19.37
N THR A 18 53.31 -28.81 19.12
CA THR A 18 54.01 -29.56 20.17
C THR A 18 54.79 -28.58 21.04
N THR A 19 54.27 -28.35 22.25
CA THR A 19 55.02 -27.81 23.37
C THR A 19 55.97 -28.91 23.88
N THR A 20 57.25 -28.77 23.61
CA THR A 20 58.32 -29.48 24.34
C THR A 20 59.14 -28.43 25.08
N GLY A 21 58.83 -28.29 26.38
CA GLY A 21 59.84 -27.84 27.32
C GLY A 21 60.70 -29.04 27.68
N ASP A 22 62.02 -28.89 27.56
CA ASP A 22 62.93 -29.68 28.37
C ASP A 22 64.22 -28.90 28.67
N ALA A 23 64.56 -28.99 29.97
CA ALA A 23 65.80 -28.78 30.68
C ALA A 23 66.80 -27.66 30.30
N SER A 24 66.98 -26.76 31.27
CA SER A 24 68.22 -26.05 31.58
C SER A 24 69.48 -26.90 31.36
N SER A 25 70.42 -26.36 30.60
CA SER A 25 71.85 -26.56 30.85
C SER A 25 72.49 -25.17 30.96
N THR A 26 72.81 -24.79 32.18
CA THR A 26 73.58 -23.59 32.52
C THR A 26 75.00 -23.77 31.97
N ALA A 27 75.26 -23.24 30.78
CA ALA A 27 76.61 -23.06 30.26
C ALA A 27 77.00 -21.57 30.39
N ALA A 28 77.93 -21.36 31.31
CA ALA A 28 78.79 -20.21 31.56
C ALA A 28 78.63 -18.95 30.67
N LEU A 29 78.47 -17.83 31.38
CA LEU A 29 78.62 -16.47 30.89
C LEU A 29 80.03 -16.27 30.32
N ALA A 30 80.15 -16.19 29.00
CA ALA A 30 81.37 -15.80 28.29
C ALA A 30 81.13 -14.50 27.50
N PRO A 31 82.15 -13.63 27.37
CA PRO A 31 81.96 -12.23 27.04
C PRO A 31 81.63 -12.03 25.56
N GLN A 32 80.76 -11.05 25.31
CA GLN A 32 80.46 -10.38 24.03
C GLN A 32 81.56 -10.56 22.97
N GLY A 33 81.44 -11.63 22.17
CA GLY A 33 82.18 -11.80 20.94
C GLY A 33 81.55 -10.89 19.88
N LYS A 34 82.36 -10.05 19.24
CA LYS A 34 81.94 -9.22 18.11
C LYS A 34 81.27 -10.13 17.08
N ILE A 35 79.95 -9.99 16.93
CA ILE A 35 79.19 -10.71 15.89
C ILE A 35 79.90 -10.42 14.56
N PRO A 36 80.35 -11.44 13.82
CA PRO A 36 81.02 -11.20 12.55
C PRO A 36 80.05 -10.47 11.64
N VAL A 37 80.53 -9.39 11.01
CA VAL A 37 79.71 -8.49 10.16
C VAL A 37 78.92 -9.25 9.09
N SER A 38 79.41 -10.43 8.68
CA SER A 38 78.73 -11.37 7.77
C SER A 38 77.42 -11.94 8.34
N GLU A 39 77.39 -12.36 9.61
CA GLU A 39 76.17 -12.85 10.27
C GLU A 39 75.17 -11.72 10.51
N LEU A 40 75.66 -10.53 10.88
CA LEU A 40 74.81 -9.35 11.06
C LEU A 40 74.16 -8.91 9.73
N LYS A 41 74.87 -9.06 8.61
CA LYS A 41 74.33 -8.85 7.26
C LYS A 41 73.27 -9.90 6.90
N GLY A 42 73.52 -11.18 7.21
CA GLY A 42 72.52 -12.24 7.02
C GLY A 42 71.24 -12.02 7.84
N HIS A 43 71.37 -11.60 9.10
CA HIS A 43 70.22 -11.21 9.94
C HIS A 43 69.50 -9.98 9.39
N PHE A 44 70.23 -8.98 8.88
CA PHE A 44 69.62 -7.82 8.24
C PHE A 44 68.82 -8.19 6.98
N ASP A 45 69.35 -9.08 6.14
CA ASP A 45 68.68 -9.56 4.93
C ASP A 45 67.42 -10.38 5.26
N GLN A 46 67.45 -11.18 6.34
CA GLN A 46 66.27 -11.89 6.85
C GLN A 46 65.21 -10.91 7.37
N VAL A 47 65.59 -9.88 8.14
CA VAL A 47 64.65 -8.86 8.62
C VAL A 47 64.04 -8.06 7.45
N GLN A 48 64.82 -7.77 6.42
CA GLN A 48 64.34 -7.13 5.20
C GLN A 48 63.36 -8.02 4.42
N THR A 49 63.63 -9.32 4.34
CA THR A 49 62.73 -10.30 3.73
C THR A 49 61.42 -10.40 4.53
N LEU A 50 61.49 -10.55 5.85
CA LEU A 50 60.31 -10.58 6.72
C LEU A 50 59.49 -9.30 6.64
N ARG A 51 60.13 -8.14 6.49
CA ARG A 51 59.42 -6.86 6.29
C ARG A 51 58.68 -6.84 4.95
N ARG A 52 59.28 -7.37 3.88
CA ARG A 52 58.61 -7.51 2.57
C ARG A 52 57.44 -8.47 2.66
N ASP A 53 57.63 -9.65 3.27
CA ASP A 53 56.58 -10.65 3.44
C ASP A 53 55.41 -10.11 4.27
N LEU A 54 55.70 -9.36 5.35
CA LEU A 54 54.66 -8.70 6.14
C LEU A 54 53.89 -7.62 5.35
N SER A 55 54.57 -6.96 4.39
CA SER A 55 53.93 -5.99 3.50
C SER A 55 53.03 -6.69 2.49
N VAL A 56 53.46 -7.83 1.95
CA VAL A 56 52.64 -8.70 1.07
C VAL A 56 51.43 -9.26 1.81
N VAL A 57 51.60 -9.76 3.04
CA VAL A 57 50.49 -10.27 3.85
C VAL A 57 49.49 -9.16 4.18
N ARG A 58 49.94 -7.94 4.48
CA ARG A 58 49.06 -6.79 4.67
C ARG A 58 48.28 -6.45 3.40
N GLN A 59 48.92 -6.51 2.25
CA GLN A 59 48.27 -6.28 0.96
C GLN A 59 47.19 -7.34 0.68
N LEU A 60 47.50 -8.62 0.86
CA LEU A 60 46.54 -9.73 0.69
C LEU A 60 45.36 -9.61 1.67
N TYR A 61 45.61 -9.18 2.91
CA TYR A 61 44.55 -8.97 3.88
C TYR A 61 43.62 -7.80 3.48
N MET A 62 44.17 -6.71 2.96
CA MET A 62 43.38 -5.58 2.45
C MET A 62 42.55 -5.98 1.23
N GLU A 63 43.13 -6.79 0.33
CA GLU A 63 42.44 -7.35 -0.84
C GLU A 63 41.30 -8.29 -0.41
N LEU A 64 41.56 -9.26 0.46
CA LEU A 64 40.56 -10.15 1.03
C LEU A 64 39.44 -9.37 1.73
N GLN A 65 39.78 -8.31 2.47
CA GLN A 65 38.79 -7.46 3.13
C GLN A 65 37.93 -6.71 2.09
N GLY A 66 38.52 -6.25 0.99
CA GLY A 66 37.81 -5.62 -0.13
C GLY A 66 36.87 -6.59 -0.86
N GLU A 67 37.35 -7.78 -1.18
CA GLU A 67 36.55 -8.85 -1.80
C GLU A 67 35.41 -9.29 -0.89
N THR A 68 35.69 -9.51 0.39
CA THR A 68 34.67 -9.90 1.38
C THR A 68 33.59 -8.83 1.52
N LYS A 69 33.97 -7.54 1.53
CA LYS A 69 33.00 -6.43 1.52
C LYS A 69 32.16 -6.41 0.25
N THR A 70 32.76 -6.68 -0.90
CA THR A 70 32.06 -6.75 -2.18
C THR A 70 31.06 -7.91 -2.22
N ILE A 71 31.48 -9.10 -1.77
CA ILE A 71 30.61 -10.29 -1.66
C ILE A 71 29.49 -10.05 -0.65
N LEU A 72 29.79 -9.46 0.50
CA LEU A 72 28.76 -9.15 1.49
C LEU A 72 27.78 -8.09 0.98
N GLY A 73 28.28 -7.11 0.21
CA GLY A 73 27.46 -6.10 -0.46
C GLY A 73 26.53 -6.71 -1.52
N SER A 74 27.04 -7.61 -2.36
CA SER A 74 26.23 -8.32 -3.35
C SER A 74 25.21 -9.26 -2.70
N LEU A 75 25.58 -9.98 -1.65
CA LEU A 75 24.67 -10.84 -0.89
C LEU A 75 23.56 -10.04 -0.20
N THR A 76 23.91 -8.88 0.37
CA THR A 76 22.93 -7.97 0.99
C THR A 76 21.96 -7.42 -0.06
N SER A 77 22.47 -7.01 -1.22
CA SER A 77 21.65 -6.55 -2.35
C SER A 77 20.69 -7.65 -2.83
N TYR A 78 21.19 -8.86 -3.07
CA TYR A 78 20.40 -10.01 -3.50
C TYR A 78 19.34 -10.41 -2.46
N THR A 79 19.69 -10.40 -1.17
CA THR A 79 18.75 -10.66 -0.07
C THR A 79 17.66 -9.59 0.00
N ASN A 80 18.01 -8.32 -0.23
CA ASN A 80 17.04 -7.23 -0.28
C ASN A 80 16.12 -7.33 -1.50
N GLN A 81 16.63 -7.75 -2.65
CA GLN A 81 15.82 -8.03 -3.86
C GLN A 81 14.83 -9.17 -3.60
N ILE A 82 15.29 -10.28 -3.03
CA ILE A 82 14.41 -11.41 -2.65
C ILE A 82 13.37 -10.96 -1.63
N ARG A 83 13.76 -10.20 -0.61
CA ARG A 83 12.82 -9.70 0.41
C ARG A 83 11.75 -8.80 -0.20
N LYS A 84 12.12 -7.87 -1.10
CA LYS A 84 11.15 -7.02 -1.81
C LYS A 84 10.22 -7.84 -2.69
N GLN A 85 10.76 -8.79 -3.45
CA GLN A 85 9.97 -9.69 -4.29
C GLN A 85 9.03 -10.59 -3.49
N ALA A 86 9.42 -11.01 -2.28
CA ALA A 86 8.60 -11.83 -1.39
C ALA A 86 7.53 -11.02 -0.65
N LEU A 87 7.77 -9.73 -0.36
CA LEU A 87 6.84 -8.87 0.36
C LEU A 87 5.74 -8.31 -0.56
N GLU A 88 6.05 -8.10 -1.83
CA GLU A 88 5.11 -7.49 -2.78
C GLU A 88 4.13 -8.50 -3.39
N GLN A 89 4.38 -9.83 -3.33
CA GLN A 89 3.62 -10.78 -4.14
C GLN A 89 3.66 -12.28 -3.72
N PRO A 90 2.51 -12.99 -3.63
CA PRO A 90 2.41 -14.44 -3.90
C PRO A 90 2.70 -14.78 -5.39
N VAL A 91 2.74 -13.78 -6.27
CA VAL A 91 3.11 -13.89 -7.69
C VAL A 91 4.56 -14.32 -7.92
N SER A 92 5.43 -14.38 -6.90
CA SER A 92 6.76 -15.02 -7.06
C SER A 92 6.65 -16.50 -7.46
N SER A 93 5.76 -17.25 -6.79
CA SER A 93 5.49 -18.66 -7.11
C SER A 93 4.86 -18.81 -8.49
N ARG A 94 3.95 -17.90 -8.86
CA ARG A 94 3.30 -17.90 -10.17
C ARG A 94 4.21 -17.48 -11.31
N VAL A 95 5.11 -16.52 -11.09
CA VAL A 95 6.15 -16.12 -12.05
C VAL A 95 7.18 -17.23 -12.23
N TYR A 96 7.56 -17.91 -11.15
CA TYR A 96 8.39 -19.11 -11.25
C TYR A 96 7.68 -20.21 -12.05
N MET A 97 6.39 -20.44 -11.80
CA MET A 97 5.57 -21.39 -12.57
C MET A 97 5.45 -20.99 -14.04
N GLU A 98 5.16 -19.73 -14.36
CA GLU A 98 5.02 -19.25 -15.74
C GLU A 98 6.37 -19.30 -16.48
N SER A 99 7.46 -18.91 -15.83
CA SER A 99 8.81 -19.05 -16.41
C SER A 99 9.19 -20.51 -16.61
N GLY A 100 8.78 -21.40 -15.69
CA GLY A 100 8.95 -22.85 -15.82
C GLY A 100 8.15 -23.42 -16.98
N LYS A 101 6.91 -22.95 -17.17
CA LYS A 101 6.04 -23.28 -18.30
C LYS A 101 6.66 -22.86 -19.63
N VAL A 102 7.10 -21.61 -19.76
CA VAL A 102 7.78 -21.12 -20.98
C VAL A 102 9.04 -21.92 -21.30
N LYS A 103 9.85 -22.27 -20.28
CA LYS A 103 11.04 -23.12 -20.47
C LYS A 103 10.69 -24.54 -20.89
N LEU A 104 9.66 -25.13 -20.30
CA LEU A 104 9.19 -26.46 -20.64
C LEU A 104 8.66 -26.51 -22.08
N ASP A 105 7.85 -25.51 -22.44
CA ASP A 105 7.26 -25.35 -23.77
C ASP A 105 8.34 -25.23 -24.84
N LYS A 106 9.31 -24.32 -24.63
CA LYS A 106 10.45 -24.16 -25.54
C LYS A 106 11.28 -25.44 -25.68
N LYS A 107 11.60 -26.13 -24.57
CA LYS A 107 12.36 -27.39 -24.63
C LYS A 107 11.58 -28.49 -25.36
N SER A 108 10.25 -28.52 -25.19
CA SER A 108 9.39 -29.48 -25.88
C SER A 108 9.32 -29.18 -27.38
N GLU A 109 9.23 -27.91 -27.78
CA GLU A 109 9.27 -27.47 -29.18
C GLU A 109 10.62 -27.78 -29.82
N ASP A 110 11.73 -27.39 -29.17
CA ASP A 110 13.09 -27.66 -29.62
C ASP A 110 13.32 -29.17 -29.82
N LEU A 111 12.86 -30.00 -28.88
CA LEU A 111 12.97 -31.46 -28.96
C LEU A 111 12.08 -32.05 -30.07
N THR A 112 10.88 -31.50 -30.28
CA THR A 112 9.98 -31.94 -31.36
C THR A 112 10.61 -31.65 -32.72
N ASN A 113 11.14 -30.44 -32.92
CA ASN A 113 11.83 -30.07 -34.15
C ASN A 113 13.04 -30.97 -34.42
N LYS A 114 13.85 -31.29 -33.40
CA LYS A 114 14.97 -32.24 -33.56
C LYS A 114 14.52 -33.64 -33.95
N VAL A 115 13.41 -34.10 -33.40
CA VAL A 115 12.82 -35.41 -33.76
C VAL A 115 12.32 -35.39 -35.20
N GLU A 116 11.63 -34.32 -35.62
CA GLU A 116 11.16 -34.14 -37.01
C GLU A 116 12.34 -34.08 -37.99
N ASP A 117 13.37 -33.28 -37.71
CA ASP A 117 14.59 -33.19 -38.52
C ASP A 117 15.27 -34.56 -38.67
N LEU A 118 15.36 -35.33 -37.58
CA LEU A 118 15.94 -36.67 -37.62
C LEU A 118 15.05 -37.65 -38.39
N GLN A 119 13.72 -37.54 -38.26
CA GLN A 119 12.77 -38.34 -39.04
C GLN A 119 12.93 -38.09 -40.54
N ASP A 120 13.05 -36.83 -40.96
CA ASP A 120 13.26 -36.44 -42.36
C ASP A 120 14.57 -37.02 -42.90
N ILE A 121 15.66 -36.93 -42.12
CA ILE A 121 16.96 -37.51 -42.47
C ILE A 121 16.85 -39.04 -42.62
N VAL A 122 16.21 -39.73 -41.68
CA VAL A 122 16.05 -41.19 -41.71
C VAL A 122 15.15 -41.63 -42.86
N GLU A 123 14.07 -40.89 -43.16
CA GLU A 123 13.17 -41.20 -44.27
C GLU A 123 13.85 -40.94 -45.63
N ASP A 124 14.72 -39.94 -45.75
CA ASP A 124 15.56 -39.77 -46.95
C ASP A 124 16.57 -40.92 -47.10
N MET A 125 17.23 -41.34 -46.01
CA MET A 125 18.10 -42.53 -46.03
C MET A 125 17.34 -43.79 -46.46
N ARG A 126 16.13 -43.98 -45.92
CA ARG A 126 15.23 -45.08 -46.27
C ARG A 126 14.83 -45.02 -47.74
N THR A 127 14.47 -43.85 -48.26
CA THR A 127 14.10 -43.64 -49.66
C THR A 127 15.28 -43.95 -50.58
N ASN A 128 16.48 -43.52 -50.22
CA ASN A 128 17.72 -43.79 -50.95
C ASN A 128 18.05 -45.30 -50.99
N LEU A 129 17.79 -46.02 -49.90
CA LEU A 129 17.94 -47.49 -49.83
C LEU A 129 16.91 -48.23 -50.69
N ILE A 130 15.63 -47.89 -50.55
CA ILE A 130 14.51 -48.65 -51.14
C ILE A 130 14.32 -48.31 -52.61
N GLN A 131 14.28 -47.01 -52.95
CA GLN A 131 13.95 -46.55 -54.29
C GLN A 131 15.21 -46.40 -55.17
N ARG A 132 16.31 -45.91 -54.60
CA ARG A 132 17.54 -45.62 -55.37
C ARG A 132 18.59 -46.74 -55.33
N ARG A 133 18.40 -47.76 -54.48
CA ARG A 133 19.35 -48.88 -54.25
C ARG A 133 20.78 -48.41 -53.90
N GLY A 134 20.91 -47.19 -53.39
CA GLY A 134 22.17 -46.64 -52.92
C GLY A 134 22.38 -47.01 -51.46
N ARG A 135 23.60 -47.40 -51.08
CA ARG A 135 23.95 -47.64 -49.69
C ARG A 135 24.23 -46.29 -49.00
N PRO A 136 23.50 -45.91 -47.94
CA PRO A 136 23.81 -44.71 -47.17
C PRO A 136 25.21 -44.86 -46.57
N SER A 137 25.94 -43.75 -46.51
CA SER A 137 27.30 -43.74 -45.96
C SER A 137 27.28 -44.24 -44.52
N ASP A 138 28.26 -45.05 -44.13
CA ASP A 138 28.41 -45.52 -42.75
C ASP A 138 28.53 -44.31 -41.78
N SER A 139 29.06 -43.17 -42.24
CA SER A 139 29.09 -41.91 -41.48
C SER A 139 27.71 -41.30 -41.23
N ALA A 140 26.76 -41.47 -42.16
CA ALA A 140 25.41 -40.94 -42.05
C ALA A 140 24.58 -41.78 -41.08
N ILE A 141 24.73 -43.12 -41.14
CA ILE A 141 24.11 -44.03 -40.16
C ILE A 141 24.64 -43.74 -38.77
N ALA A 142 25.96 -43.62 -38.60
CA ALA A 142 26.56 -43.28 -37.30
C ALA A 142 26.10 -41.91 -36.77
N PHE A 143 25.84 -40.94 -37.66
CA PHE A 143 25.25 -39.66 -37.27
C PHE A 143 23.81 -39.82 -36.78
N ALA A 144 22.97 -40.55 -37.51
CA ALA A 144 21.58 -40.80 -37.12
C ALA A 144 21.49 -41.57 -35.79
N ASP A 145 22.32 -42.59 -35.58
CA ASP A 145 22.39 -43.34 -34.32
C ASP A 145 22.79 -42.43 -33.15
N LYS A 146 23.79 -41.56 -33.35
CA LYS A 146 24.20 -40.59 -32.32
C LYS A 146 23.10 -39.58 -31.99
N GLN A 147 22.38 -39.08 -33.00
CA GLN A 147 21.26 -38.17 -32.79
C GLN A 147 20.08 -38.86 -32.08
N CYS A 148 19.80 -40.12 -32.39
CA CYS A 148 18.83 -40.93 -31.65
C CYS A 148 19.20 -41.05 -30.16
N GLU A 149 20.48 -41.32 -29.84
CA GLU A 149 20.94 -41.39 -28.44
C GLU A 149 20.86 -40.03 -27.73
N GLU A 150 21.17 -38.93 -28.42
CA GLU A 150 21.11 -37.57 -27.88
C GLU A 150 19.67 -37.13 -27.59
N ILE A 151 18.75 -37.34 -28.55
CA ILE A 151 17.31 -37.12 -28.37
C ILE A 151 16.76 -37.99 -27.23
N GLY A 152 17.18 -39.26 -27.14
CA GLY A 152 16.79 -40.14 -26.04
C GLY A 152 17.16 -39.58 -24.66
N LYS A 153 18.37 -39.03 -24.51
CA LYS A 153 18.81 -38.36 -23.27
C LYS A 153 18.01 -37.09 -23.00
N GLU A 154 17.78 -36.26 -24.01
CA GLU A 154 16.99 -35.02 -23.87
C GLU A 154 15.53 -35.31 -23.46
N ILE A 155 14.93 -36.41 -23.94
CA ILE A 155 13.61 -36.90 -23.52
C ILE A 155 13.62 -37.27 -22.03
N GLU A 156 14.63 -38.01 -21.57
CA GLU A 156 14.78 -38.39 -20.16
C GLU A 156 14.95 -37.14 -19.27
N GLU A 157 15.82 -36.20 -19.67
CA GLU A 157 16.01 -34.94 -18.95
C GLU A 157 14.72 -34.10 -18.88
N LEU A 158 13.95 -34.04 -19.97
CA LEU A 158 12.66 -33.35 -20.00
C LEU A 158 11.63 -34.04 -19.09
N SER A 159 11.61 -35.38 -19.08
CA SER A 159 10.76 -36.18 -18.20
C SER A 159 11.07 -35.91 -16.72
N ASP A 160 12.35 -35.95 -16.34
CA ASP A 160 12.81 -35.66 -14.98
C ASP A 160 12.48 -34.24 -14.56
N PHE A 161 12.66 -33.28 -15.47
CA PHE A 161 12.27 -31.89 -15.24
C PHE A 161 10.78 -31.76 -14.95
N ILE A 162 9.91 -32.39 -15.75
CA ILE A 162 8.45 -32.41 -15.51
C ILE A 162 8.14 -33.04 -14.15
N GLN A 163 8.76 -34.17 -13.81
CA GLN A 163 8.53 -34.85 -12.52
C GLN A 163 8.93 -33.98 -11.34
N SER A 164 10.01 -33.19 -11.45
CA SER A 164 10.45 -32.26 -10.42
C SER A 164 9.51 -31.05 -10.24
N LEU A 165 8.88 -30.59 -11.32
CA LEU A 165 7.99 -29.42 -11.30
C LEU A 165 6.58 -29.75 -10.79
N ARG A 166 6.07 -30.95 -11.08
CA ARG A 166 4.70 -31.38 -10.73
C ARG A 166 4.32 -31.11 -9.26
N PRO A 167 5.12 -31.48 -8.24
CA PRO A 167 4.76 -31.23 -6.85
C PRO A 167 4.68 -29.74 -6.51
N SER A 168 5.60 -28.95 -7.07
CA SER A 168 5.66 -27.49 -6.85
C SER A 168 4.44 -26.79 -7.45
N TRP A 169 4.10 -27.09 -8.71
CA TRP A 169 2.94 -26.51 -9.37
C TRP A 169 1.63 -26.93 -8.70
N LYS A 170 1.50 -28.22 -8.34
CA LYS A 170 0.34 -28.72 -7.60
C LYS A 170 0.14 -27.99 -6.27
N LYS A 171 1.22 -27.69 -5.56
CA LYS A 171 1.16 -26.92 -4.31
C LYS A 171 0.67 -25.49 -4.57
N THR A 172 1.24 -24.79 -5.54
CA THR A 172 0.81 -23.43 -5.90
C THR A 172 -0.68 -23.39 -6.28
N TRP A 173 -1.13 -24.31 -7.15
CA TRP A 173 -2.55 -24.40 -7.51
C TRP A 173 -3.45 -24.69 -6.31
N GLN A 174 -3.03 -25.55 -5.40
CA GLN A 174 -3.80 -25.84 -4.19
C GLN A 174 -3.96 -24.60 -3.32
N GLU A 175 -2.89 -23.82 -3.12
CA GLU A 175 -2.92 -22.57 -2.34
C GLU A 175 -3.82 -21.52 -3.02
N GLU A 176 -3.73 -21.37 -4.33
CA GLU A 176 -4.59 -20.47 -5.11
C GLU A 176 -6.06 -20.88 -5.03
N LEU A 177 -6.37 -22.17 -5.24
CA LEU A 177 -7.74 -22.68 -5.15
C LEU A 177 -8.32 -22.54 -3.74
N GLN A 178 -7.52 -22.78 -2.69
CA GLN A 178 -7.96 -22.55 -1.32
C GLN A 178 -8.26 -21.07 -1.06
N THR A 179 -7.48 -20.16 -1.65
CA THR A 179 -7.71 -18.72 -1.54
C THR A 179 -9.02 -18.34 -2.22
N ILE A 180 -9.24 -18.81 -3.45
CA ILE A 180 -10.49 -18.59 -4.21
C ILE A 180 -11.69 -19.13 -3.44
N VAL A 181 -11.60 -20.34 -2.87
CA VAL A 181 -12.71 -20.92 -2.08
C VAL A 181 -13.01 -20.08 -0.84
N LYS A 182 -11.99 -19.58 -0.13
CA LYS A 182 -12.19 -18.69 1.02
C LYS A 182 -12.87 -17.39 0.61
N GLU A 183 -12.44 -16.79 -0.50
CA GLU A 183 -13.04 -15.57 -1.03
C GLU A 183 -14.51 -15.78 -1.45
N GLN A 184 -14.82 -16.91 -2.08
CA GLN A 184 -16.20 -17.29 -2.42
C GLN A 184 -17.07 -17.47 -1.17
N MET A 185 -16.54 -18.15 -0.14
CA MET A 185 -17.27 -18.33 1.13
C MET A 185 -17.51 -16.99 1.84
N PHE A 186 -16.52 -16.10 1.84
CA PHE A 186 -16.67 -14.74 2.36
C PHE A 186 -17.75 -13.97 1.59
N LEU A 187 -17.74 -14.01 0.25
CA LEU A 187 -18.76 -13.33 -0.55
C LEU A 187 -20.16 -13.84 -0.21
N LYS A 188 -20.33 -15.16 -0.08
CA LYS A 188 -21.61 -15.77 0.30
C LYS A 188 -22.07 -15.34 1.70
N GLU A 189 -21.16 -15.21 2.65
CA GLU A 189 -21.45 -14.68 3.99
C GLU A 189 -21.92 -13.22 3.92
N GLN A 190 -21.29 -12.39 3.09
CA GLN A 190 -21.72 -11.00 2.88
C GLN A 190 -23.07 -10.90 2.17
N GLU A 191 -23.36 -11.81 1.24
CA GLU A 191 -24.68 -11.90 0.60
C GLU A 191 -25.78 -12.28 1.60
N ALA A 192 -25.51 -13.24 2.49
CA ALA A 192 -26.43 -13.61 3.56
C ALA A 192 -26.68 -12.44 4.52
N LEU A 193 -25.60 -11.77 4.98
CA LEU A 193 -25.71 -10.58 5.83
C LEU A 193 -26.52 -9.47 5.15
N LEU A 194 -26.34 -9.26 3.85
CA LEU A 194 -27.11 -8.27 3.11
C LEU A 194 -28.60 -8.61 3.09
N GLU A 195 -28.96 -9.88 2.97
CA GLU A 195 -30.36 -10.31 3.01
C GLU A 195 -30.97 -10.12 4.40
N ASP A 196 -30.24 -10.49 5.47
CA ASP A 196 -30.65 -10.23 6.86
C ASP A 196 -30.90 -8.73 7.08
N LEU A 197 -29.99 -7.86 6.62
CA LEU A 197 -30.15 -6.41 6.73
C LEU A 197 -31.35 -5.86 5.94
N LYS A 198 -31.72 -6.49 4.82
CA LYS A 198 -32.94 -6.11 4.08
C LYS A 198 -34.20 -6.51 4.84
N GLU A 199 -34.21 -7.70 5.44
CA GLU A 199 -35.31 -8.18 6.27
C GLU A 199 -35.48 -7.26 7.49
N ASP A 200 -34.41 -6.97 8.21
CA ASP A 200 -34.39 -6.03 9.35
C ASP A 200 -34.92 -4.65 8.94
N ARG A 201 -34.48 -4.13 7.79
CA ARG A 201 -35.00 -2.86 7.25
C ARG A 201 -36.50 -2.96 6.93
N GLY A 202 -36.96 -4.09 6.39
CA GLY A 202 -38.37 -4.36 6.14
C GLY A 202 -39.20 -4.32 7.43
N SER A 203 -38.76 -5.02 8.46
CA SER A 203 -39.38 -5.01 9.79
C SER A 203 -39.40 -3.60 10.40
N LEU A 204 -38.30 -2.84 10.28
CA LEU A 204 -38.24 -1.46 10.77
C LEU A 204 -39.23 -0.53 10.05
N LEU A 205 -39.43 -0.72 8.74
CA LEU A 205 -40.45 0.03 8.00
C LEU A 205 -41.87 -0.34 8.45
N GLU A 206 -42.13 -1.60 8.78
CA GLU A 206 -43.42 -2.02 9.32
C GLU A 206 -43.69 -1.43 10.71
N THR A 207 -42.71 -1.48 11.63
CA THR A 207 -42.86 -0.84 12.94
C THR A 207 -43.05 0.67 12.82
N MET A 208 -42.36 1.32 11.88
CA MET A 208 -42.55 2.75 11.58
C MET A 208 -43.96 3.05 11.03
N LYS A 209 -44.51 2.19 10.16
CA LYS A 209 -45.91 2.31 9.68
C LYS A 209 -46.89 2.16 10.84
N ASN A 210 -46.66 1.18 11.72
CA ASN A 210 -47.50 0.94 12.90
C ASN A 210 -47.45 2.15 13.85
N LEU A 211 -46.26 2.72 14.10
CA LEU A 211 -46.08 3.95 14.88
C LEU A 211 -46.85 5.13 14.28
N LYS A 212 -46.73 5.37 12.98
CA LYS A 212 -47.50 6.43 12.29
C LYS A 212 -49.01 6.24 12.45
N LYS A 213 -49.50 5.00 12.34
CA LYS A 213 -50.91 4.68 12.55
C LYS A 213 -51.36 4.92 14.00
N VAL A 214 -50.52 4.58 14.99
CA VAL A 214 -50.78 4.89 16.41
C VAL A 214 -50.81 6.40 16.63
N MET A 215 -49.90 7.16 16.03
CA MET A 215 -49.90 8.63 16.09
C MET A 215 -51.20 9.22 15.49
N GLU A 216 -51.64 8.73 14.32
CA GLU A 216 -52.91 9.16 13.72
C GLU A 216 -54.11 8.83 14.63
N LEU A 217 -54.11 7.66 15.27
CA LEU A 217 -55.16 7.27 16.21
C LEU A 217 -55.12 8.08 17.50
N GLN A 218 -53.95 8.43 18.03
CA GLN A 218 -53.81 9.35 19.16
C GLN A 218 -54.26 10.77 18.82
N GLN A 219 -53.98 11.24 17.60
CA GLN A 219 -54.40 12.57 17.16
C GLN A 219 -55.92 12.64 16.91
N LYS A 220 -56.53 11.55 16.40
CA LYS A 220 -57.99 11.42 16.25
C LYS A 220 -58.71 11.15 17.58
N GLY A 221 -58.06 10.42 18.48
CA GLY A 221 -58.51 10.17 19.85
C GLY A 221 -58.05 11.28 20.78
N GLY A 222 -58.56 12.50 20.58
CA GLY A 222 -58.25 13.64 21.45
C GLY A 222 -58.48 13.30 22.93
N GLY A 223 -57.38 13.21 23.68
CA GLY A 223 -57.31 13.37 25.13
C GLY A 223 -58.43 12.73 25.96
N ARG A 224 -58.75 11.44 25.76
CA ARG A 224 -59.39 10.70 26.86
C ARG A 224 -58.30 10.29 27.83
N GLU A 225 -58.16 11.09 28.89
CA GLU A 225 -57.44 10.75 30.10
C GLU A 225 -57.85 9.33 30.51
N PHE A 226 -56.97 8.36 30.27
CA PHE A 226 -57.19 6.99 30.69
C PHE A 226 -57.03 6.99 32.22
N VAL A 227 -58.12 7.32 32.90
CA VAL A 227 -58.20 7.19 34.36
C VAL A 227 -58.26 5.69 34.63
N PHE A 228 -57.08 5.11 34.86
CA PHE A 228 -56.97 3.78 35.43
C PHE A 228 -57.59 3.85 36.83
N GLN A 229 -58.78 3.27 36.99
CA GLN A 229 -59.34 2.95 38.30
C GLN A 229 -58.86 1.54 38.63
N PRO A 230 -57.87 1.37 39.51
CA PRO A 230 -57.46 0.04 39.94
C PRO A 230 -58.64 -0.61 40.66
N ALA A 231 -58.93 -1.87 40.35
CA ALA A 231 -59.78 -2.67 41.20
C ALA A 231 -59.07 -2.78 42.56
N VAL A 232 -59.68 -2.21 43.59
CA VAL A 232 -59.12 -2.19 44.94
C VAL A 232 -59.34 -3.58 45.52
N ASP A 233 -58.25 -4.33 45.70
CA ASP A 233 -58.28 -5.60 46.43
C ASP A 233 -58.53 -5.31 47.92
N ASP A 234 -59.28 -6.16 48.63
CA ASP A 234 -59.67 -5.93 50.04
C ASP A 234 -58.47 -5.88 51.01
N ASN A 235 -57.28 -6.28 50.57
CA ASN A 235 -56.01 -6.19 51.31
C ASN A 235 -55.15 -4.96 50.93
N PHE A 236 -55.66 -4.04 50.12
CA PHE A 236 -54.94 -2.83 49.72
C PHE A 236 -55.01 -1.78 50.84
N GLU A 237 -53.98 -1.71 51.69
CA GLU A 237 -53.83 -0.69 52.75
C GLU A 237 -53.52 0.73 52.21
N GLY A 238 -53.83 0.99 50.93
CA GLY A 238 -53.67 2.28 50.29
C GLY A 238 -52.22 2.74 50.20
N LEU A 239 -51.92 3.87 50.84
CA LEU A 239 -50.62 4.55 50.77
C LEU A 239 -49.47 3.70 51.33
N LYS A 240 -49.74 2.83 52.32
CA LYS A 240 -48.70 2.01 52.95
C LYS A 240 -48.21 0.92 52.00
N THR A 241 -49.12 0.24 51.31
CA THR A 241 -48.78 -0.75 50.27
C THR A 241 -48.01 -0.09 49.12
N VAL A 242 -48.41 1.10 48.69
CA VAL A 242 -47.69 1.86 47.65
C VAL A 242 -46.31 2.31 48.13
N MET A 243 -46.17 2.75 49.38
CA MET A 243 -44.85 3.13 49.92
C MET A 243 -43.92 1.93 50.10
N GLU A 244 -44.45 0.77 50.46
CA GLU A 244 -43.69 -0.47 50.55
C GLU A 244 -43.28 -0.95 49.16
N GLU A 245 -44.18 -0.89 48.17
CA GLU A 245 -43.88 -1.18 46.78
C GLU A 245 -42.83 -0.21 46.21
N VAL A 246 -42.96 1.10 46.43
CA VAL A 246 -41.98 2.12 46.02
C VAL A 246 -40.62 1.90 46.69
N LYS A 247 -40.59 1.40 47.93
CA LYS A 247 -39.35 1.04 48.63
C LYS A 247 -38.68 -0.21 48.04
N MET A 248 -39.46 -1.09 47.41
CA MET A 248 -38.98 -2.30 46.74
C MET A 248 -38.64 -2.07 45.26
N ILE A 249 -38.95 -0.90 44.69
CA ILE A 249 -38.52 -0.53 43.33
C ILE A 249 -37.02 -0.27 43.33
N GLU A 250 -36.29 -1.15 42.65
CA GLU A 250 -34.87 -0.92 42.37
C GLU A 250 -34.71 0.25 41.39
N VAL A 251 -34.05 1.31 41.83
CA VAL A 251 -33.73 2.47 40.99
C VAL A 251 -32.53 2.11 40.10
N ASP A 252 -32.82 1.59 38.90
CA ASP A 252 -31.80 1.34 37.88
C ASP A 252 -31.35 2.66 37.23
N SER A 253 -30.29 3.25 37.77
CA SER A 253 -29.70 4.49 37.28
C SER A 253 -29.14 4.37 35.86
N ASP A 254 -28.65 3.19 35.48
CA ASP A 254 -27.97 2.97 34.20
C ASP A 254 -28.96 2.87 33.05
N LYS A 255 -30.08 2.17 33.27
CA LYS A 255 -31.20 2.15 32.33
C LYS A 255 -31.78 3.55 32.13
N ARG A 256 -31.90 4.33 33.19
CA ARG A 256 -32.38 5.72 33.12
C ARG A 256 -31.40 6.62 32.38
N LEU A 257 -30.10 6.48 32.62
CA LEU A 257 -29.05 7.27 31.96
C LEU A 257 -28.95 6.93 30.47
N LYS A 258 -29.09 5.65 30.10
CA LYS A 258 -29.16 5.20 28.70
C LYS A 258 -30.41 5.73 27.99
N ALA A 259 -31.57 5.74 28.66
CA ALA A 259 -32.79 6.31 28.11
C ALA A 259 -32.65 7.84 27.92
N MET A 260 -32.07 8.55 28.88
CA MET A 260 -31.78 9.99 28.75
C MET A 260 -30.83 10.27 27.57
N ALA A 261 -29.77 9.48 27.39
CA ALA A 261 -28.85 9.64 26.28
C ALA A 261 -29.51 9.38 24.91
N GLN A 262 -30.40 8.39 24.82
CA GLN A 262 -31.18 8.13 23.61
C GLN A 262 -32.18 9.25 23.30
N MET A 263 -32.85 9.78 24.31
CA MET A 263 -33.75 10.93 24.15
C MET A 263 -33.00 12.19 23.71
N GLU A 264 -31.82 12.46 24.28
CA GLU A 264 -30.99 13.59 23.88
C GLU A 264 -30.50 13.43 22.42
N LYS A 265 -30.13 12.21 22.02
CA LYS A 265 -29.78 11.91 20.62
C LYS A 265 -30.96 12.15 19.66
N LEU A 266 -32.17 11.70 20.02
CA LEU A 266 -33.37 11.96 19.22
C LEU A 266 -33.67 13.46 19.12
N ARG A 267 -33.56 14.18 20.24
CA ARG A 267 -33.74 15.63 20.29
C ARG A 267 -32.73 16.35 19.40
N GLN A 268 -31.47 15.92 19.39
CA GLN A 268 -30.45 16.49 18.49
C GLN A 268 -30.81 16.27 17.01
N VAL A 269 -31.27 15.06 16.65
CA VAL A 269 -31.71 14.75 15.28
C VAL A 269 -32.93 15.60 14.90
N GLU A 270 -33.89 15.78 15.80
CA GLU A 270 -35.05 16.64 15.58
C GLU A 270 -34.63 18.11 15.41
N LEU A 271 -33.75 18.60 16.28
CA LEU A 271 -33.23 19.97 16.20
C LEU A 271 -32.47 20.23 14.91
N SER A 272 -31.67 19.26 14.44
CA SER A 272 -30.96 19.37 13.16
C SER A 272 -31.87 19.29 11.94
N ASN A 273 -33.00 18.60 12.06
CA ASN A 273 -33.99 18.48 10.98
C ASN A 273 -35.03 19.60 11.01
N ARG A 274 -35.04 20.43 12.05
CA ARG A 274 -35.93 21.58 12.17
C ARG A 274 -35.37 22.72 11.33
N ILE A 275 -35.82 22.78 10.08
CA ILE A 275 -35.60 23.90 9.17
C ILE A 275 -36.58 25.01 9.60
N ASP A 276 -36.10 26.26 9.64
CA ASP A 276 -36.94 27.42 9.98
C ASP A 276 -37.93 27.71 8.83
N GLU A 277 -39.13 28.19 9.13
CA GLU A 277 -40.19 28.42 8.12
C GLU A 277 -39.69 29.34 6.99
N PHE A 278 -38.82 30.29 7.33
CA PHE A 278 -38.13 31.16 6.40
C PHE A 278 -37.12 30.44 5.48
N GLU A 279 -36.39 29.44 5.98
CA GLU A 279 -35.43 28.66 5.17
C GLU A 279 -36.15 27.71 4.20
N GLU A 280 -37.30 27.14 4.60
CA GLU A 280 -38.16 26.34 3.73
C GLU A 280 -38.76 27.20 2.59
N GLU A 281 -39.20 28.42 2.92
CA GLU A 281 -39.65 29.39 1.91
C GLU A 281 -38.51 29.84 0.99
N LEU A 282 -37.29 30.04 1.50
CA LEU A 282 -36.14 30.42 0.70
C LEU A 282 -35.75 29.33 -0.30
N THR A 283 -35.68 28.07 0.13
CA THR A 283 -35.38 26.94 -0.77
C THR A 283 -36.45 26.79 -1.84
N THR A 284 -37.72 27.00 -1.49
CA THR A 284 -38.84 26.99 -2.44
C THR A 284 -38.80 28.19 -3.40
N PHE A 285 -38.51 29.39 -2.91
CA PHE A 285 -38.48 30.63 -3.71
C PHE A 285 -37.29 30.70 -4.67
N VAL A 286 -36.11 30.27 -4.19
CA VAL A 286 -34.88 30.18 -4.99
C VAL A 286 -34.95 28.99 -5.95
N GLY A 287 -35.48 27.84 -5.51
CA GLY A 287 -35.71 26.65 -6.35
C GLY A 287 -36.74 26.89 -7.45
N ALA A 288 -37.77 27.70 -7.19
CA ALA A 288 -38.72 28.17 -8.21
C ALA A 288 -38.13 29.25 -9.15
N SER A 289 -36.86 29.63 -8.99
CA SER A 289 -36.15 30.64 -9.78
C SER A 289 -36.89 31.98 -9.91
N ARG A 290 -37.74 32.31 -8.92
CA ARG A 290 -38.53 33.57 -8.85
C ARG A 290 -37.69 34.76 -8.38
N LEU A 291 -36.46 34.51 -7.95
CA LEU A 291 -35.50 35.56 -7.63
C LEU A 291 -35.08 36.28 -8.92
N ARG A 292 -35.50 37.54 -9.06
CA ARG A 292 -34.98 38.42 -10.11
C ARG A 292 -33.46 38.51 -9.93
N LYS A 293 -32.70 38.17 -10.97
CA LYS A 293 -31.23 38.31 -11.02
C LYS A 293 -30.79 39.77 -11.11
N THR A 294 -31.37 40.64 -10.30
CA THR A 294 -30.78 41.93 -10.01
C THR A 294 -29.61 41.64 -9.09
N GLY A 295 -28.37 41.85 -9.55
CA GLY A 295 -27.19 41.73 -8.71
C GLY A 295 -27.49 42.42 -7.38
N GLY A 296 -27.31 41.69 -6.27
CA GLY A 296 -27.90 42.05 -4.97
C GLY A 296 -27.33 43.34 -4.37
N ALA A 297 -27.14 43.35 -3.05
CA ALA A 297 -26.66 44.53 -2.31
C ALA A 297 -25.39 45.16 -2.89
N LEU A 298 -24.49 44.35 -3.49
CA LEU A 298 -23.25 44.84 -4.11
C LEU A 298 -23.47 45.67 -5.38
N GLU A 299 -24.48 45.37 -6.20
CA GLU A 299 -24.76 46.18 -7.40
C GLU A 299 -25.47 47.48 -7.03
N VAL A 300 -26.32 47.46 -6.00
CA VAL A 300 -26.93 48.66 -5.42
C VAL A 300 -25.86 49.57 -4.82
N GLU A 301 -24.91 49.00 -4.07
CA GLU A 301 -23.79 49.76 -3.48
C GLU A 301 -22.85 50.30 -4.56
N ARG A 302 -22.60 49.55 -5.64
CA ARG A 302 -21.85 50.04 -6.81
C ARG A 302 -22.55 51.22 -7.47
N GLN A 303 -23.86 51.13 -7.69
CA GLN A 303 -24.65 52.23 -8.26
C GLN A 303 -24.68 53.45 -7.33
N ARG A 304 -24.74 53.24 -6.01
CA ARG A 304 -24.67 54.32 -5.03
C ARG A 304 -23.31 55.01 -5.06
N GLN A 305 -22.22 54.25 -5.01
CA GLN A 305 -20.87 54.81 -5.12
C GLN A 305 -20.66 55.55 -6.45
N GLN A 306 -21.22 55.03 -7.54
CA GLN A 306 -21.15 55.70 -8.84
C GLN A 306 -21.91 57.03 -8.83
N ARG A 307 -23.13 57.06 -8.27
CA ARG A 307 -23.88 58.31 -8.06
C ARG A 307 -23.18 59.28 -7.11
N ASP A 308 -22.58 58.79 -6.04
CA ASP A 308 -21.84 59.62 -5.08
C ASP A 308 -20.59 60.21 -5.73
N GLN A 309 -19.88 59.45 -6.57
CA GLN A 309 -18.75 59.95 -7.37
C GLN A 309 -19.19 60.97 -8.43
N GLU A 310 -20.31 60.73 -9.12
CA GLU A 310 -20.89 61.67 -10.08
C GLU A 310 -21.31 62.97 -9.39
N ASN A 311 -21.96 62.88 -8.22
CA ASN A 311 -22.30 64.03 -7.39
C ASN A 311 -21.06 64.79 -6.92
N LEU A 312 -20.01 64.08 -6.48
CA LEU A 312 -18.74 64.71 -6.14
C LEU A 312 -18.15 65.44 -7.35
N ARG A 313 -18.08 64.78 -8.51
CA ARG A 313 -17.58 65.38 -9.75
C ARG A 313 -18.39 66.61 -10.15
N ALA A 314 -19.72 66.57 -10.04
CA ALA A 314 -20.58 67.72 -10.33
C ALA A 314 -20.33 68.88 -9.34
N MET A 315 -20.14 68.59 -8.04
CA MET A 315 -19.79 69.61 -7.05
C MET A 315 -18.40 70.23 -7.32
N PHE A 316 -17.41 69.42 -7.69
CA PHE A 316 -16.07 69.90 -8.02
C PHE A 316 -16.04 70.68 -9.35
N ALA A 317 -16.81 70.25 -10.36
CA ALA A 317 -16.98 70.99 -11.60
C ALA A 317 -17.65 72.35 -11.36
N LYS A 318 -18.72 72.39 -10.57
CA LYS A 318 -19.41 73.63 -10.19
C LYS A 318 -18.50 74.58 -9.39
N LYS A 319 -17.71 74.05 -8.45
CA LYS A 319 -16.72 74.83 -7.70
C LYS A 319 -15.61 75.41 -8.60
N ASN A 320 -15.17 74.65 -9.62
CA ASN A 320 -14.22 75.15 -10.61
C ASN A 320 -14.82 76.22 -11.52
N GLU A 321 -16.10 76.13 -11.88
CA GLU A 321 -16.81 77.22 -12.57
C GLU A 321 -16.90 78.48 -11.69
N ASP A 322 -17.21 78.34 -10.40
CA ASP A 322 -17.25 79.46 -9.45
C ASP A 322 -15.85 80.13 -9.29
N LEU A 323 -14.77 79.35 -9.28
CA LEU A 323 -13.38 79.84 -9.23
C LEU A 323 -12.93 80.50 -10.55
N ALA A 324 -13.40 80.02 -11.70
CA ALA A 324 -13.13 80.66 -12.99
C ALA A 324 -13.84 82.01 -13.13
N SER A 325 -15.01 82.19 -12.51
CA SER A 325 -15.74 83.47 -12.52
C SER A 325 -15.19 84.52 -11.54
N THR A 326 -14.39 84.12 -10.54
CA THR A 326 -13.88 85.02 -9.48
C THR A 326 -12.49 85.62 -9.78
N THR A 327 -11.80 85.18 -10.85
CA THR A 327 -10.41 85.63 -11.15
C THR A 327 -10.29 86.49 -12.42
N ALA A 328 -11.37 87.16 -12.84
CA ALA A 328 -11.30 88.28 -13.77
C ALA A 328 -11.40 89.60 -12.96
N PRO A 329 -10.32 90.41 -12.86
CA PRO A 329 -10.28 91.58 -11.98
C PRO A 329 -11.15 92.74 -12.52
N PRO A 330 -11.98 93.38 -11.68
CA PRO A 330 -12.78 94.55 -12.06
C PRO A 330 -11.92 95.83 -12.17
N PRO A 331 -12.17 96.69 -13.17
CA PRO A 331 -11.42 97.94 -13.36
C PRO A 331 -11.90 99.04 -12.39
N LEU A 332 -10.97 99.82 -11.84
CA LEU A 332 -11.26 101.01 -11.03
C LEU A 332 -11.05 102.32 -11.83
N PRO A 333 -11.73 103.42 -11.44
CA PRO A 333 -12.33 104.39 -12.34
C PRO A 333 -11.71 105.80 -12.27
N GLN A 334 -11.93 106.66 -13.28
CA GLN A 334 -12.22 108.10 -13.10
C GLN A 334 -12.56 108.86 -14.39
N GLU A 335 -13.60 109.71 -14.26
CA GLU A 335 -13.80 111.07 -14.80
C GLU A 335 -13.75 111.31 -16.32
N SER A 336 -14.89 111.54 -16.99
CA SER A 336 -15.69 112.78 -17.08
C SER A 336 -15.08 113.89 -17.95
N GLY A 337 -15.75 114.19 -19.07
CA GLY A 337 -15.42 115.27 -20.01
C GLY A 337 -16.07 114.98 -21.37
N VAL A 338 -17.37 115.26 -21.56
CA VAL A 338 -17.95 116.56 -21.98
C VAL A 338 -17.85 116.78 -23.51
N ALA A 339 -19.06 116.85 -24.08
CA ALA A 339 -19.57 117.63 -25.22
C ALA A 339 -18.95 117.50 -26.62
N GLU A 340 -19.84 117.33 -27.60
CA GLU A 340 -19.64 117.71 -29.00
C GLU A 340 -19.29 119.19 -29.10
N GLU A 341 -18.12 119.52 -29.65
CA GLU A 341 -17.93 120.26 -30.91
C GLU A 341 -16.48 120.16 -31.41
#